data_AF-A0A089WX87-F1
#
_entry.id   AF-A0A089WX87-F1
#
_cell.length_a   1.000
_cell.length_b   1.000
_cell.length_c   1.000
_cell.angle_alpha   90.00
_cell.angle_beta   90.00
_cell.angle_gamma   90.00
#
_symmetry.space_group_name_H-M   'P 1'
#
loop_
_entity.id
_entity.type
_entity.pdbx_description
1 polymer ?
#
loop_
_entity_poly.entity_id
_entity_poly.type
_entity_poly.pdbx_seq_one_letter_code
_entity_poly.pdbx_strand_id
1 'polypeptide(L)'
;MFARIIVGILIGLAAGYLVNGKVAASAKTLQILQIFAGIVAVAFIASSFMFSVGYGVLAVLEVAGGYFLYTSVIQPKLGKR
;
A
#
# COMPACT_ATOMS: atom_id res chain seq x y z
N MET A 1 4.99 4.89 4.44
CA MET A 1 3.52 5.06 4.38
C MET A 1 3.11 6.48 3.97
N PHE A 2 3.64 7.53 4.59
CA PHE A 2 3.32 8.94 4.27
C PHE A 2 3.51 9.31 2.79
N ALA A 3 4.63 8.87 2.18
CA ALA A 3 4.88 9.10 0.75
C ALA A 3 3.80 8.51 -0.17
N ARG A 4 3.17 7.38 0.20
CA ARG A 4 2.09 6.79 -0.59
C ARG A 4 0.79 7.58 -0.45
N ILE A 5 0.47 8.06 0.75
CA ILE A 5 -0.70 8.92 0.94
C ILE A 5 -0.56 10.20 0.08
N ILE A 6 0.61 10.83 0.10
CA ILE A 6 0.90 12.01 -0.74
C ILE A 6 0.76 11.68 -2.23
N VAL A 7 1.36 10.58 -2.69
CA VAL A 7 1.28 10.17 -4.11
C VAL A 7 -0.16 9.89 -4.53
N GLY A 8 -0.96 9.23 -3.69
CA GLY A 8 -2.38 9.00 -3.95
C GLY A 8 -3.19 10.30 -4.08
N ILE A 9 -2.92 11.27 -3.19
CA ILE A 9 -3.54 12.61 -3.24
C ILE A 9 -3.14 13.34 -4.53
N LEU A 10 -1.86 13.29 -4.92
CA LEU A 10 -1.38 13.92 -6.16
C LEU A 10 -1.99 13.29 -7.41
N ILE A 11 -2.12 11.95 -7.45
CA ILE A 11 -2.78 11.24 -8.55
C ILE A 11 -4.26 11.63 -8.62
N GLY A 12 -4.95 11.68 -7.49
CA GLY A 12 -6.36 12.11 -7.42
C GLY A 12 -6.57 13.54 -7.90
N LEU A 13 -5.70 14.47 -7.48
CA LEU A 13 -5.72 15.86 -7.93
C LEU A 13 -5.43 15.98 -9.44
N ALA A 14 -4.41 15.29 -9.94
CA ALA A 14 -4.06 15.29 -11.36
C ALA A 14 -5.18 14.70 -12.22
N ALA A 15 -5.78 13.59 -11.81
CA ALA A 15 -6.91 12.97 -12.50
C ALA A 15 -8.16 13.87 -12.49
N GLY A 16 -8.49 14.45 -11.33
CA GLY A 16 -9.60 15.39 -11.20
C GLY A 16 -9.43 16.65 -12.06
N TYR A 17 -8.21 17.16 -12.15
CA TYR A 17 -7.86 18.28 -13.03
C TYR A 17 -7.92 17.91 -14.51
N LEU A 18 -7.46 16.72 -14.90
CA LEU A 18 -7.54 16.26 -16.29
C LEU A 18 -8.98 15.99 -16.76
N VAL A 19 -9.86 15.53 -15.85
CA VAL A 19 -11.26 15.22 -16.16
C VAL A 19 -12.14 16.48 -16.15
N ASN A 20 -11.90 17.44 -15.24
CA ASN A 20 -12.67 18.69 -15.17
C ASN A 20 -12.05 19.85 -15.95
N GLY A 21 -10.75 19.80 -16.20
CA GLY A 21 -10.10 20.69 -17.14
C GLY A 21 -10.75 20.49 -18.50
N LYS A 22 -11.11 21.59 -19.17
CA LYS A 22 -11.67 21.58 -20.53
C LYS A 22 -10.61 21.14 -21.54
N VAL A 23 -10.07 19.94 -21.39
CA VAL A 23 -9.19 19.33 -22.36
C VAL A 23 -10.05 19.13 -23.61
N ALA A 24 -9.79 19.93 -24.64
CA ALA A 24 -10.41 19.81 -25.95
C ALA A 24 -9.92 18.51 -26.61
N ALA A 25 -10.38 17.38 -26.09
CA ALA A 25 -10.06 16.05 -26.55
C ALA A 25 -11.31 15.41 -27.14
N SER A 26 -11.13 14.58 -28.17
CA SER A 26 -12.24 13.82 -28.75
C SER A 26 -12.90 12.93 -27.68
N ALA A 27 -14.20 12.65 -27.80
CA ALA A 27 -14.94 11.81 -26.86
C ALA A 27 -14.26 10.44 -26.64
N LYS A 28 -13.65 9.87 -27.69
CA LYS A 28 -12.89 8.62 -27.64
C LYS A 28 -11.61 8.74 -26.80
N THR A 29 -10.90 9.86 -26.92
CA THR A 29 -9.72 10.16 -26.12
C THR A 29 -10.06 10.34 -24.64
N LEU A 30 -11.18 11.01 -24.35
CA LEU A 30 -11.65 11.24 -22.99
C LEU A 30 -12.07 9.94 -22.30
N GLN A 31 -12.73 9.04 -23.04
CA GLN A 31 -13.10 7.70 -22.57
C GLN A 31 -11.86 6.83 -22.27
N ILE A 32 -10.85 6.85 -23.13
CA ILE A 32 -9.58 6.13 -22.89
C ILE A 32 -8.90 6.68 -21.63
N LEU A 33 -8.88 8.00 -21.45
CA LEU A 33 -8.26 8.64 -20.29
C LEU A 33 -8.98 8.29 -18.98
N GLN A 34 -10.32 8.22 -19.00
CA GLN A 34 -11.11 7.76 -17.84
C GLN A 34 -10.82 6.30 -17.49
N ILE A 35 -10.79 5.40 -18.47
CA ILE A 35 -10.48 3.98 -18.24
C ILE A 35 -9.06 3.83 -17.68
N PHE A 36 -8.11 4.55 -18.26
CA PHE A 36 -6.72 4.55 -17.81
C PHE A 36 -6.59 5.06 -16.36
N ALA A 37 -7.23 6.18 -16.03
CA ALA A 37 -7.25 6.73 -14.67
C ALA A 37 -7.87 5.73 -13.67
N GLY A 38 -8.94 5.03 -14.06
CA GLY A 38 -9.56 3.98 -13.25
C GLY A 38 -8.61 2.82 -12.97
N ILE A 39 -7.91 2.32 -13.99
CA ILE A 39 -6.92 1.24 -13.84
C ILE A 39 -5.78 1.66 -12.92
N VAL A 40 -5.24 2.88 -13.11
CA VAL A 40 -4.17 3.43 -12.27
C VAL A 40 -4.62 3.55 -10.82
N ALA A 41 -5.85 4.02 -10.57
CA ALA A 41 -6.40 4.13 -9.23
C ALA A 41 -6.53 2.76 -8.54
N VAL A 42 -7.08 1.76 -9.23
CA VAL A 42 -7.23 0.39 -8.70
C VAL A 42 -5.87 -0.25 -8.43
N ALA A 43 -4.92 -0.13 -9.37
CA ALA A 43 -3.56 -0.64 -9.20
C ALA A 43 -2.83 0.03 -8.04
N PHE A 44 -3.01 1.34 -7.87
CA PHE A 44 -2.42 2.09 -6.77
C PHE A 44 -2.95 1.62 -5.40
N ILE A 45 -4.28 1.46 -5.29
CA ILE A 45 -4.93 0.93 -4.08
C ILE A 45 -4.41 -0.48 -3.79
N ALA A 46 -4.46 -1.40 -4.75
CA ALA A 46 -3.99 -2.77 -4.59
C ALA A 46 -2.52 -2.83 -4.14
N SER A 47 -1.64 -2.03 -4.74
CA SER A 47 -0.22 -1.97 -4.36
C SER A 47 0.00 -1.46 -2.93
N SER A 48 -0.89 -0.57 -2.45
CA SER A 48 -0.82 -0.02 -1.09
C SER A 48 -1.21 -1.06 -0.03
N PHE A 49 -2.16 -1.94 -0.36
CA PHE A 49 -2.55 -3.07 0.50
C PHE A 49 -1.52 -4.20 0.51
N MET A 50 -0.97 -4.60 -0.64
CA MET A 50 0.00 -5.72 -0.69
C MET A 50 1.24 -5.47 0.19
N PHE A 51 1.74 -4.25 0.19
CA PHE A 51 2.90 -3.89 0.98
C PHE A 51 2.59 -3.81 2.49
N SER A 52 1.40 -3.38 2.87
CA SER A 52 1.00 -3.34 4.28
C SER A 52 0.76 -4.75 4.83
N VAL A 53 0.21 -5.66 4.01
CA VAL A 53 0.14 -7.08 4.34
C VAL A 53 1.54 -7.68 4.50
N GLY A 54 2.48 -7.40 3.60
CA GLY A 54 3.85 -7.88 3.71
C GLY A 54 4.55 -7.44 5.00
N TYR A 55 4.46 -6.15 5.35
CA TYR A 55 5.01 -5.65 6.61
C TYR A 55 4.28 -6.19 7.84
N GLY A 56 2.96 -6.37 7.77
CA GLY A 56 2.17 -6.97 8.85
C GLY A 56 2.57 -8.43 9.11
N VAL A 57 2.74 -9.23 8.05
CA VAL A 57 3.19 -10.62 8.16
C VAL A 57 4.61 -10.70 8.75
N LEU A 58 5.53 -9.85 8.28
CA LEU A 58 6.89 -9.79 8.85
C LEU A 58 6.87 -9.42 10.32
N ALA A 59 6.08 -8.42 10.72
CA ALA A 59 5.96 -8.03 12.12
C ALA A 59 5.39 -9.16 13.01
N VAL A 60 4.39 -9.90 12.52
CA VAL A 60 3.83 -11.05 13.24
C VAL A 60 4.88 -12.16 13.38
N LEU A 61 5.65 -12.46 12.33
CA LEU A 61 6.74 -13.43 12.37
C LEU A 61 7.85 -13.01 13.34
N GLU A 62 8.19 -11.73 13.37
CA GLU A 62 9.23 -11.18 14.24
C GLU A 62 8.81 -11.25 15.72
N VAL A 63 7.55 -10.92 16.03
CA VAL A 63 6.99 -11.06 17.38
C VAL A 63 6.89 -12.52 17.81
N ALA A 64 6.36 -13.39 16.95
CA ALA A 64 6.22 -14.82 17.24
C ALA A 64 7.58 -15.51 17.39
N GLY A 65 8.54 -15.16 16.52
CA GLY A 65 9.91 -15.65 16.59
C GLY A 65 10.62 -15.20 17.86
N GLY A 66 10.50 -13.92 18.23
CA GLY A 66 11.04 -13.39 19.49
C GLY A 66 10.44 -14.07 20.72
N TYR A 67 9.12 -14.28 20.73
CA TYR A 67 8.43 -15.02 21.79
C TYR A 67 8.95 -16.46 21.90
N PHE A 68 9.02 -17.18 20.78
CA PHE A 68 9.52 -18.55 20.75
C PHE A 68 10.97 -18.66 21.22
N LEU A 69 11.83 -17.73 20.81
CA LEU A 69 13.23 -17.70 21.24
C LEU A 69 13.33 -17.48 22.76
N TYR A 70 12.52 -16.56 23.30
CA TYR A 70 12.47 -16.30 24.74
C TYR A 70 12.00 -17.54 25.51
N THR A 71 10.89 -18.17 25.12
CA THR A 71 10.34 -19.32 25.84
C THR A 71 11.18 -20.58 25.70
N SER A 72 11.83 -20.78 24.56
CA SER A 72 12.56 -22.03 24.26
C SER A 72 14.04 -21.98 24.66
N VAL A 73 14.65 -20.78 24.67
CA VAL A 73 16.10 -20.64 24.90
C VAL A 73 16.39 -19.88 26.18
N ILE A 74 15.65 -18.81 26.47
CA ILE A 74 15.98 -17.88 27.56
C ILE A 74 15.29 -18.29 28.87
N GLN A 75 13.99 -18.54 28.86
CA GLN A 75 13.19 -18.96 30.02
C GLN A 75 13.70 -20.27 30.66
N PRO A 76 14.08 -21.33 29.91
CA PRO A 76 14.61 -22.56 30.50
C PRO A 76 16.01 -22.39 31.09
N LYS A 77 16.79 -21.41 30.61
CA LYS A 77 18.10 -21.06 31.17
C LYS A 77 18.00 -20.23 32.45
N LEU A 78 16.93 -19.44 32.60
CA LEU A 78 16.64 -18.68 33.81
C LEU A 78 16.12 -19.56 34.96
N GLY A 79 15.30 -20.57 34.66
CA GLY A 79 14.78 -21.53 35.66
C GLY A 79 15.77 -22.61 36.13
N LYS A 80 16.99 -22.63 35.57
CA LYS A 80 18.10 -23.52 35.96
C LYS A 80 19.17 -22.83 36.81
N ARG A 81 18.93 -21.59 37.25
CA ARG A 81 19.78 -20.87 38.21
C ARG A 81 19.18 -20.89 39.60
#